data_AF-A0A946TCI4-F1
#
_entry.id   AF-A0A946TCI4-F1
#
_cell.length_a   1.000
_cell.length_b   1.000
_cell.length_c   1.000
_cell.angle_alpha   90.00
_cell.angle_beta   90.00
_cell.angle_gamma   90.00
#
_symmetry.space_group_name_H-M   'P 1'
#
loop_
_entity.id
_entity.type
_entity.pdbx_description
1 polymer ?
#
loop_
_entity_poly.entity_id
_entity_poly.type
_entity_poly.pdbx_seq_one_letter_code
_entity_poly.pdbx_strand_id
1 'polypeptide(L)'
;MKHWTLSSVLAALLCIGWAGTLTAEQIKLPLGQQTDSSALDLPQRGLTRAQVAEQLGEPETVQLAVGEPPISAWEYQDFTVYFEHDLVLRSVVRHPNLSPTPEDEHQTP
;
A
#
# COMPACT_ATOMS: atom_id res chain seq x y z
N MET A 1 -29.19 31.10 -58.46
CA MET A 1 -29.58 31.08 -57.04
C MET A 1 -28.94 29.84 -56.43
N LYS A 2 -27.76 30.03 -55.82
CA LYS A 2 -26.71 29.02 -55.64
C LYS A 2 -25.86 29.46 -54.45
N HIS A 3 -26.06 28.84 -53.28
CA HIS A 3 -25.12 28.74 -52.14
C HIS A 3 -25.75 28.25 -50.81
N TRP A 4 -26.84 27.45 -50.78
CA TRP A 4 -27.45 27.08 -49.49
C TRP A 4 -27.10 25.68 -48.95
N THR A 5 -26.69 24.72 -49.79
CA THR A 5 -26.36 23.36 -49.29
C THR A 5 -24.88 23.13 -49.02
N LEU A 6 -23.99 23.98 -49.56
CA LEU A 6 -22.54 23.82 -49.38
C LEU A 6 -22.03 24.32 -48.01
N SER A 7 -22.77 25.21 -47.34
CA SER A 7 -22.36 25.80 -46.06
C SER A 7 -22.64 24.89 -44.85
N SER A 8 -23.67 24.03 -44.92
CA SER A 8 -23.99 23.10 -43.82
C SER A 8 -23.04 21.90 -43.73
N VAL A 9 -22.51 21.41 -44.86
CA VAL A 9 -21.55 20.28 -44.85
C VAL A 9 -20.17 20.74 -44.34
N LEU A 10 -19.78 21.99 -44.62
CA LEU A 10 -18.49 22.55 -44.18
C LEU A 10 -18.44 22.83 -42.67
N ALA A 11 -19.56 23.22 -42.04
CA ALA A 11 -19.63 23.45 -40.59
C ALA A 11 -19.60 22.13 -39.78
N ALA A 12 -20.20 21.06 -40.31
CA ALA A 12 -20.20 19.75 -39.65
C ALA A 12 -18.81 19.07 -39.66
N LEU A 13 -18.00 19.31 -40.70
CA LEU A 13 -16.62 18.81 -40.80
C LEU A 13 -15.63 19.54 -39.88
N LEU A 14 -15.92 20.78 -39.48
CA LEU A 14 -15.03 21.58 -38.63
C LEU A 14 -15.11 21.21 -37.13
N CYS A 15 -16.18 20.56 -36.68
CA CYS A 15 -16.39 20.24 -35.26
C CYS A 15 -15.68 18.97 -34.76
N ILE A 16 -15.02 18.20 -35.65
CA ILE A 16 -14.40 16.90 -35.32
C ILE A 16 -12.95 17.08 -34.82
N GLY A 17 -12.38 18.29 -34.92
CA GLY A 17 -10.96 18.55 -34.65
C GLY A 17 -10.55 18.73 -33.17
N TRP A 18 -11.47 18.74 -32.22
CA TRP A 18 -11.16 18.91 -30.79
C TRP A 18 -11.62 17.72 -29.94
N ALA A 19 -11.15 16.53 -30.29
CA ALA A 19 -11.08 15.43 -29.31
C ALA A 19 -9.77 15.59 -28.53
N GLY A 20 -9.81 16.28 -27.39
CA GLY A 20 -8.67 16.34 -26.47
C GLY A 20 -8.31 14.93 -25.99
N THR A 21 -7.02 14.59 -25.97
CA THR A 21 -6.55 13.32 -25.41
C THR A 21 -6.69 13.37 -23.89
N LEU A 22 -7.68 12.67 -23.33
CA LEU A 22 -7.79 12.47 -21.89
C LEU A 22 -6.73 11.44 -21.46
N THR A 23 -5.65 11.91 -20.85
CA THR A 23 -4.67 11.02 -20.20
C THR A 23 -5.16 10.72 -18.78
N ALA A 24 -5.55 9.47 -18.52
CA ALA A 24 -5.80 9.03 -17.16
C ALA A 24 -4.46 8.75 -16.48
N GLU A 25 -4.10 9.55 -15.48
CA GLU A 25 -2.90 9.29 -14.71
C GLU A 25 -3.15 8.14 -13.73
N GLN A 26 -2.39 7.05 -13.89
CA GLN A 26 -2.44 5.91 -13.00
C GLN A 26 -1.32 6.00 -11.98
N ILE A 27 -1.67 6.37 -10.75
CA ILE A 27 -0.75 6.29 -9.62
C ILE A 27 -0.74 4.85 -9.09
N LYS A 28 0.40 4.16 -9.20
CA LYS A 28 0.61 2.84 -8.59
C LYS A 28 1.23 3.04 -7.22
N LEU A 29 0.45 2.86 -6.16
CA LEU A 29 1.00 2.81 -4.81
C LEU A 29 1.64 1.44 -4.56
N PRO A 30 2.93 1.36 -4.20
CA PRO A 30 3.57 0.11 -3.82
C PRO A 30 3.08 -0.31 -2.43
N LEU A 31 1.99 -1.06 -2.36
CA LEU A 31 1.49 -1.64 -1.11
C LEU A 31 2.21 -2.98 -0.82
N GLY A 32 2.55 -3.23 0.44
CA GLY A 32 3.05 -4.54 0.89
C GLY A 32 4.54 -4.82 0.70
N GLN A 33 5.30 -3.93 0.05
CA GLN A 33 6.76 -4.04 -0.20
C GLN A 33 7.62 -3.57 0.99
N GLN A 34 6.99 -3.31 2.13
CA GLN A 34 7.60 -2.71 3.31
C GLN A 34 8.71 -3.59 3.93
N THR A 35 8.57 -4.90 3.82
CA THR A 35 9.56 -5.85 4.35
C THR A 35 10.70 -6.11 3.36
N ASP A 36 10.41 -6.14 2.05
CA ASP A 36 11.40 -6.53 1.02
C ASP A 36 12.54 -5.54 0.83
N SER A 37 12.35 -4.30 1.31
CA SER A 37 13.35 -3.22 1.21
C SER A 37 14.19 -3.06 2.48
N SER A 38 13.96 -3.86 3.51
CA SER A 38 14.67 -3.76 4.78
C SER A 38 15.97 -4.58 4.76
N ALA A 39 17.02 -4.04 5.37
CA ALA A 39 18.29 -4.76 5.59
C ALA A 39 18.25 -5.68 6.83
N LEU A 40 17.13 -5.74 7.55
CA LEU A 40 16.96 -6.57 8.73
C LEU A 40 16.82 -8.06 8.33
N ASP A 41 17.53 -8.93 9.04
CA ASP A 41 17.34 -10.38 8.93
C ASP A 41 16.09 -10.77 9.72
N LEU A 42 15.00 -11.04 9.01
CA LEU A 42 13.69 -11.29 9.60
C LEU A 42 13.33 -12.77 9.53
N PRO A 43 12.63 -13.31 10.56
CA PRO A 43 12.16 -14.69 10.54
C PRO A 43 11.34 -14.98 9.30
N GLN A 44 11.71 -16.06 8.61
CA GLN A 44 10.99 -16.52 7.43
C GLN A 44 9.67 -17.17 7.81
N ARG A 45 8.72 -17.14 6.88
CA ARG A 45 7.41 -17.79 7.03
C ARG A 45 7.59 -19.29 7.34
N GLY A 46 6.85 -19.79 8.32
CA GLY A 46 6.84 -21.20 8.71
C GLY A 46 7.80 -21.59 9.83
N LEU A 47 8.65 -20.68 10.33
CA LEU A 47 9.43 -20.93 11.56
C LEU A 47 8.50 -21.04 12.78
N THR A 48 8.87 -21.84 13.78
CA THR A 48 8.13 -21.93 15.04
C THR A 48 8.46 -20.76 15.97
N ARG A 49 7.59 -20.47 16.95
CA ARG A 49 7.90 -19.49 18.00
C ARG A 49 9.22 -19.78 18.71
N ALA A 50 9.51 -21.06 18.97
CA ALA A 50 10.75 -21.48 19.61
C ALA A 50 11.98 -21.14 18.76
N GLN A 51 11.92 -21.38 17.45
CA GLN A 51 13.00 -21.02 16.52
C GLN A 51 13.19 -19.50 16.43
N VAL A 52 12.09 -18.74 16.45
CA VAL A 52 12.16 -17.28 16.46
C VAL A 52 12.81 -16.77 17.76
N ALA A 53 12.41 -17.30 18.92
CA ALA A 53 13.01 -16.94 20.20
C ALA A 53 14.50 -17.32 20.29
N GLU A 54 14.90 -18.46 19.70
CA GLU A 54 16.31 -18.85 19.62
C GLU A 54 17.14 -17.88 18.77
N GLN A 55 16.57 -17.38 17.66
CA GLN A 55 17.26 -16.48 16.73
C GLN A 55 17.30 -15.03 17.21
N LEU A 56 16.21 -14.54 17.78
CA LEU A 56 16.00 -13.12 18.07
C LEU A 56 15.95 -12.79 19.57
N GLY A 57 15.80 -13.79 20.43
CA GLY A 57 15.47 -13.60 21.84
C GLY A 57 13.99 -13.31 22.08
N GLU A 58 13.68 -12.97 23.33
CA GLU A 58 12.32 -12.67 23.78
C GLU A 58 11.81 -11.33 23.20
N PRO A 59 10.53 -11.24 22.83
CA PRO A 59 9.94 -10.00 22.32
C PRO A 59 9.73 -8.97 23.44
N GLU A 60 9.63 -7.69 23.06
CA GLU A 60 9.27 -6.61 23.98
C GLU A 60 7.80 -6.71 24.42
N THR A 61 6.93 -7.19 23.53
CA THR A 61 5.51 -7.36 23.82
C THR A 61 4.94 -8.57 23.09
N VAL A 62 4.08 -9.31 23.78
CA VAL A 62 3.33 -10.44 23.22
C VAL A 62 1.85 -10.07 23.18
N GLN A 63 1.29 -9.97 21.98
CA GLN A 63 -0.14 -9.86 21.75
C GLN A 63 -0.77 -11.26 21.66
N LEU A 64 -1.80 -11.50 22.48
CA LEU A 64 -2.52 -12.76 22.50
C LEU A 64 -3.26 -13.00 21.18
N ALA A 65 -3.49 -14.28 20.88
CA ALA A 65 -4.17 -14.68 19.66
C ALA A 65 -5.62 -14.18 19.60
N VAL A 66 -6.06 -13.75 18.43
CA VAL A 66 -7.45 -13.37 18.15
C VAL A 66 -7.97 -14.05 16.88
N GLY A 67 -9.28 -14.31 16.84
CA GLY A 67 -9.99 -14.83 15.66
C GLY A 67 -9.80 -16.33 15.39
N GLU A 68 -10.32 -16.74 14.24
CA GLU A 68 -10.16 -18.08 13.67
C GLU A 68 -9.81 -17.95 12.17
N PRO A 69 -8.62 -18.41 11.70
CA PRO A 69 -7.57 -19.06 12.49
C PRO A 69 -6.93 -18.10 13.52
N PRO A 70 -6.38 -18.61 14.63
CA PRO A 70 -5.83 -17.78 15.70
C PRO A 70 -4.55 -17.07 15.25
N ILE A 71 -4.57 -15.74 15.26
CA ILE A 71 -3.41 -14.90 14.93
C ILE A 71 -2.91 -14.16 16.16
N SER A 72 -1.64 -14.38 16.52
CA SER A 72 -0.93 -13.67 17.60
C SER A 72 0.24 -12.85 17.03
N ALA A 73 0.74 -11.87 17.80
CA ALA A 73 1.87 -11.05 17.37
C ALA A 73 2.93 -10.93 18.47
N TRP A 74 4.20 -11.01 18.08
CA TRP A 74 5.34 -10.65 18.92
C TRP A 74 5.96 -9.37 18.39
N GLU A 75 6.07 -8.36 19.25
CA GLU A 75 6.67 -7.08 18.92
C GLU A 75 8.12 -7.03 19.40
N TYR A 76 9.01 -6.70 18.47
CA TYR A 76 10.38 -6.28 18.72
C TYR A 76 10.49 -4.78 18.44
N GLN A 77 11.62 -4.19 18.82
CA GLN A 77 11.87 -2.75 18.68
C GLN A 77 11.52 -2.21 17.29
N ASP A 78 12.06 -2.84 16.23
CA ASP A 78 11.97 -2.33 14.85
C ASP A 78 10.99 -3.11 13.96
N PHE A 79 10.41 -4.22 14.45
CA PHE A 79 9.53 -5.07 13.64
C PHE A 79 8.58 -5.92 14.49
N THR A 80 7.53 -6.44 13.85
CA THR A 80 6.55 -7.34 14.45
C THR A 80 6.51 -8.65 13.69
N VAL A 81 6.52 -9.78 14.41
CA VAL A 81 6.35 -11.12 13.87
C VAL A 81 4.95 -11.61 14.18
N TYR A 82 4.16 -11.88 13.14
CA TYR A 82 2.82 -12.44 13.26
C TYR A 82 2.87 -13.95 13.14
N PHE A 83 2.13 -14.65 13.99
CA PHE A 83 2.03 -16.11 14.01
C PHE A 83 0.59 -16.55 13.82
N GLU A 84 0.40 -17.57 12.99
CA GLU A 84 -0.82 -18.36 12.96
C GLU A 84 -0.54 -19.68 13.67
N HIS A 85 -1.33 -20.03 14.70
CA HIS A 85 -0.99 -21.12 15.61
C HIS A 85 0.42 -20.95 16.17
N ASP A 86 1.39 -21.81 15.81
CA ASP A 86 2.79 -21.71 16.26
C ASP A 86 3.77 -21.25 15.19
N LEU A 87 3.29 -21.02 13.96
CA LEU A 87 4.13 -20.79 12.80
C LEU A 87 4.12 -19.31 12.40
N VAL A 88 5.29 -18.80 12.04
CA VAL A 88 5.44 -17.45 11.48
C VAL A 88 4.55 -17.35 10.24
N LEU A 89 3.58 -16.45 10.31
CA LEU A 89 2.75 -16.05 9.19
C LEU A 89 3.48 -15.01 8.33
N ARG A 90 3.98 -13.94 8.98
CA ARG A 90 4.67 -12.81 8.35
C ARG A 90 5.46 -11.95 9.35
N SER A 91 6.58 -11.39 8.91
CA SER A 91 7.35 -10.37 9.64
C SER A 91 7.20 -9.00 8.95
N VAL A 92 6.93 -7.94 9.73
CA VAL A 92 6.65 -6.58 9.23
C VAL A 92 7.51 -5.57 9.96
N VAL A 93 8.28 -4.77 9.20
CA VAL A 93 9.14 -3.70 9.75
C VAL A 93 8.28 -2.51 10.18
N ARG A 94 8.56 -1.91 11.34
CA ARG A 94 7.89 -0.70 11.82
C ARG A 94 8.39 0.49 11.00
N HIS A 95 7.47 1.26 10.41
CA HIS A 95 7.86 2.54 9.83
C HIS A 95 8.12 3.56 10.94
N PRO A 96 9.18 4.38 10.84
CA PRO A 96 9.26 5.58 11.64
C PRO A 96 8.00 6.39 11.36
N ASN A 97 7.29 6.73 12.43
CA ASN A 97 6.11 7.56 12.42
C ASN A 97 6.42 8.88 11.69
N LEU A 98 6.02 8.94 10.42
CA LEU A 98 5.73 10.20 9.76
C LEU A 98 4.51 10.75 10.51
N SER A 99 4.74 11.47 11.60
CA SER A 99 3.73 12.37 12.15
C SER A 99 3.25 13.20 10.96
N PRO A 100 1.96 13.18 10.58
CA PRO A 100 1.47 14.13 9.60
C PRO A 100 1.78 15.50 10.17
N THR A 101 2.70 16.22 9.54
CA THR A 101 2.90 17.64 9.86
C THR A 101 1.52 18.28 9.73
N PRO A 102 1.05 19.03 10.73
CA PRO A 102 -0.20 19.80 10.62
C PRO A 102 0.03 20.97 9.65
N GLU A 103 0.16 20.66 8.36
CA GLU A 103 0.26 21.61 7.26
C GLU A 103 -0.87 21.41 6.22
N ASP A 104 -1.65 20.34 6.34
CA ASP A 104 -2.90 20.13 5.58
C ASP A 104 -4.16 20.48 6.41
N GLU A 105 -4.11 21.54 7.23
CA GLU A 105 -5.34 22.27 7.58
C GLU A 105 -5.78 23.06 6.35
N HIS A 106 -6.51 22.37 5.48
CA HIS A 106 -7.50 22.90 4.53
C HIS A 106 -7.58 24.43 4.45
N GLN A 107 -6.80 24.99 3.54
CA GLN A 107 -7.25 26.14 2.77
C GLN A 107 -8.44 25.67 1.94
N THR A 108 -9.67 25.95 2.36
CA THR A 108 -10.85 25.94 1.48
C THR A 108 -12.03 26.67 2.13
N PRO A 109 -12.93 27.32 1.37
CA PRO A 109 -12.84 27.89 0.03
C PRO A 109 -12.60 29.41 0.01
#